data_AF-A0A842NCW6-F1
#
_entry.id   AF-A0A842NCW6-F1
#
_cell.length_a   1.000
_cell.length_b   1.000
_cell.length_c   1.000
_cell.angle_alpha   90.00
_cell.angle_beta   90.00
_cell.angle_gamma   90.00
#
_symmetry.space_group_name_H-M   'P 1'
#
loop_
_entity.id
_entity.type
_entity.pdbx_description
1 polymer ?
#
loop_
_entity_poly.entity_id
_entity_poly.type
_entity_poly.pdbx_seq_one_letter_code
_entity_poly.pdbx_strand_id
1 'polypeptide(L)'
;MEKCPQCNADRIPGENFCDSCGHKYATESKVEAQESKVEAQESKVESNKESESFDDYEKDYLKRMEGESSEPEVSESVEETNDNSEPRGAIWVPSSNGGEQPIHFEFEQKTIGRMDISEYLKSQNIDPLQVSRKQFTFYIEDGKYYIVDGTTSVQEKPSGNHTTVNGKDITGQGAIELNSGDKISMSTVLDVTFRVS
;
A
#
# COMPACT_ATOMS: atom_id res chain seq x y z
N MET A 1 -23.05 10.01 23.60
CA MET A 1 -21.83 9.86 22.77
C MET A 1 -22.24 10.02 21.32
N GLU A 2 -21.66 10.98 20.61
CA GLU A 2 -21.78 11.01 19.15
C GLU A 2 -21.02 9.82 18.56
N LYS A 3 -21.55 9.23 17.49
CA LYS A 3 -20.92 8.12 16.77
C LYS A 3 -20.56 8.54 15.36
N CYS A 4 -19.51 7.93 14.82
CA CYS A 4 -19.10 8.14 13.45
C CYS A 4 -20.21 7.68 12.49
N PRO A 5 -20.66 8.53 11.55
CA PRO A 5 -21.72 8.15 10.61
C PRO A 5 -21.27 7.09 9.58
N GLN A 6 -19.95 6.89 9.41
CA GLN A 6 -19.41 5.95 8.41
C GLN A 6 -19.14 4.55 8.98
N CYS A 7 -18.70 4.44 10.24
CA CYS A 7 -18.34 3.14 10.84
C CYS A 7 -19.00 2.86 12.19
N ASN A 8 -19.84 3.77 12.68
CA ASN A 8 -20.57 3.67 13.95
C ASN A 8 -19.69 3.53 15.21
N ALA A 9 -18.39 3.82 15.10
CA ALA A 9 -17.47 3.91 16.23
C ALA A 9 -17.74 5.16 17.08
N ASP A 10 -17.38 5.13 18.36
CA ASP A 10 -17.57 6.26 19.26
C ASP A 10 -16.65 7.44 18.88
N ARG A 11 -17.22 8.66 18.87
CA ARG A 11 -16.48 9.89 18.54
C ARG A 11 -15.66 10.36 19.75
N ILE A 12 -14.36 10.56 19.52
CA ILE A 12 -13.47 11.21 20.49
C ILE A 12 -13.71 12.73 20.45
N PRO A 13 -14.00 13.38 21.60
CA PRO A 13 -14.22 14.83 21.66
C PRO A 13 -12.96 15.60 21.25
N GLY A 14 -13.11 16.64 20.41
CA GLY A 14 -11.99 17.50 19.97
C GLY A 14 -11.29 17.01 18.70
N GLU A 15 -11.54 15.77 18.27
CA GLU A 15 -10.96 15.22 17.04
C GLU A 15 -11.78 15.61 15.81
N ASN A 16 -11.06 15.99 14.75
CA ASN A 16 -11.65 16.34 13.45
C ASN A 16 -11.86 15.10 12.55
N PHE A 17 -11.32 13.95 12.93
CA PHE A 17 -11.38 12.71 12.16
C PHE A 17 -11.75 11.52 13.06
N CYS A 18 -12.43 10.53 12.49
CA CYS A 18 -12.71 9.27 13.16
C CYS A 18 -11.46 8.40 13.20
N ASP A 19 -11.05 7.97 14.39
CA ASP A 19 -9.88 7.11 14.59
C ASP A 19 -10.04 5.72 13.96
N SER A 20 -11.27 5.17 13.92
CA SER A 20 -11.50 3.83 13.40
C SER A 20 -11.60 3.74 11.88
N CYS A 21 -12.03 4.79 11.18
CA CYS A 21 -12.24 4.73 9.72
C CYS A 21 -11.71 5.94 8.93
N GLY A 22 -11.16 6.96 9.60
CA GLY A 22 -10.62 8.16 8.95
C GLY A 22 -11.67 9.16 8.47
N HIS A 23 -12.96 8.94 8.74
CA HIS A 23 -14.02 9.86 8.34
C HIS A 23 -13.83 11.25 8.96
N LYS A 24 -13.75 12.30 8.14
CA LYS A 24 -13.64 13.68 8.59
C LYS A 24 -14.99 14.18 9.09
N TYR A 25 -15.07 14.62 10.33
CA TYR A 25 -16.27 15.27 10.85
C TYR A 25 -16.43 16.65 10.23
N ALA A 26 -17.63 16.97 9.75
CA ALA A 26 -17.96 18.34 9.37
C ALA A 26 -18.00 19.18 10.65
N THR A 27 -16.99 20.01 10.86
CA THR A 27 -17.00 20.99 11.95
C THR A 27 -18.01 22.07 11.60
N GLU A 28 -19.20 22.02 12.20
CA GLU A 28 -20.10 23.17 12.19
C GLU A 28 -19.48 24.27 13.06
N SER A 29 -18.92 25.27 12.39
CA SER A 29 -18.51 26.53 13.00
C SER A 29 -19.72 27.18 13.67
N LYS A 30 -19.73 27.22 15.02
CA LYS A 30 -20.51 28.22 15.75
C LYS A 30 -19.56 29.10 16.55
N VAL A 31 -19.42 30.31 16.03
CA VAL A 31 -18.73 31.46 16.60
C VAL A 31 -19.49 31.93 17.85
N GLU A 32 -18.79 32.18 18.95
CA GLU A 32 -19.09 33.30 19.83
C GLU A 32 -17.76 33.95 20.25
N ALA A 33 -17.59 35.18 19.78
CA ALA A 33 -16.44 36.04 20.01
C ALA A 33 -16.60 36.77 21.35
N GLN A 34 -15.50 36.95 22.10
CA GLN A 34 -15.29 38.18 22.87
C GLN A 34 -13.82 38.60 22.80
N GLU A 35 -13.64 39.82 22.29
CA GLU A 35 -12.41 40.57 22.13
C GLU A 35 -11.85 41.03 23.49
N SER A 36 -10.53 40.99 23.65
CA SER A 36 -9.80 42.05 24.35
C SER A 36 -8.33 42.05 23.95
N LYS A 37 -7.97 43.08 23.20
CA LYS A 37 -6.64 43.51 22.76
C LYS A 37 -6.05 44.42 23.84
N VAL A 38 -4.85 44.16 24.37
CA VAL A 38 -3.82 45.20 24.63
C VAL A 38 -2.41 44.58 24.59
N GLU A 39 -1.52 45.36 24.02
CA GLU A 39 -0.14 45.14 23.60
C GLU A 39 0.92 44.94 24.70
N ALA A 40 1.97 44.23 24.30
CA ALA A 40 3.41 44.40 24.57
C ALA A 40 3.91 44.67 26.01
N GLN A 41 4.77 43.77 26.51
CA GLN A 41 6.22 44.05 26.59
C GLN A 41 7.06 42.80 26.90
N GLU A 42 8.24 42.80 26.29
CA GLU A 42 9.27 41.76 26.24
C GLU A 42 9.82 41.33 27.60
N SER A 43 10.12 40.03 27.73
CA SER A 43 11.30 39.57 28.46
C SER A 43 11.75 38.18 27.98
N LYS A 44 12.84 38.19 27.19
CA LYS A 44 13.85 37.15 26.96
C LYS A 44 13.53 35.71 27.41
N VAL A 45 13.45 34.80 26.44
CA VAL A 45 14.06 33.47 26.55
C VAL A 45 14.81 33.18 25.26
N GLU A 46 16.03 32.72 25.44
CA GLU A 46 17.11 32.66 24.47
C GLU A 46 16.82 31.72 23.31
N SER A 47 17.21 32.21 22.14
CA SER A 47 17.35 31.47 20.90
C SER A 47 18.43 30.39 21.08
N ASN A 48 18.01 29.13 21.24
CA ASN A 48 18.84 27.99 20.83
C ASN A 48 18.22 27.37 19.58
N LYS A 49 18.79 27.78 18.44
CA LYS A 49 18.72 27.07 17.18
C LYS A 49 19.41 25.73 17.40
N GLU A 50 18.69 24.64 17.24
CA GLU A 50 19.27 23.38 16.81
C GLU A 50 18.46 22.93 15.60
N SER A 51 18.67 23.65 14.50
CA SER A 51 18.40 23.11 13.17
C SER A 51 19.48 22.06 12.94
N GLU A 52 19.19 20.83 13.34
CA GLU A 52 19.95 19.68 12.86
C GLU A 52 19.82 19.69 11.33
N SER A 53 20.93 20.01 10.66
CA SER A 53 21.00 19.95 9.21
C SER A 53 20.72 18.51 8.81
N PHE A 54 19.88 18.31 7.79
CA PHE A 54 19.54 17.00 7.24
C PHE A 54 20.81 16.16 6.93
N ASP A 55 21.93 16.85 6.63
CA ASP A 55 23.25 16.26 6.38
C ASP A 55 23.89 15.57 7.59
N ASP A 56 23.59 15.99 8.82
CA ASP A 56 24.16 15.38 10.04
C ASP A 56 23.43 14.09 10.39
N TYR A 57 22.11 14.04 10.16
CA TYR A 57 21.31 12.81 10.34
C TYR A 57 21.69 11.73 9.32
N GLU A 58 21.95 12.12 8.07
CA GLU A 58 22.40 11.19 7.02
C GLU A 58 23.80 10.63 7.31
N LYS A 59 24.71 11.45 7.85
CA LYS A 59 26.05 11.00 8.27
C LYS A 59 26.03 10.08 9.48
N ASP A 60 25.19 10.34 10.48
CA ASP A 60 25.08 9.46 11.65
C ASP A 60 24.47 8.10 11.26
N TYR A 61 23.51 8.10 10.33
CA TYR A 61 22.94 6.89 9.75
C TYR A 61 23.97 6.06 8.98
N LEU A 62 24.76 6.69 8.09
CA LEU A 62 25.83 6.01 7.34
C LEU A 62 26.92 5.46 8.26
N LYS A 63 27.30 6.22 9.29
CA LYS A 63 28.34 5.81 10.26
C LYS A 63 27.92 4.62 11.13
N ARG A 64 26.61 4.46 11.38
CA ARG A 64 26.06 3.29 12.07
C ARG A 64 26.05 2.04 11.18
N MET A 65 25.90 2.20 9.86
CA MET A 65 25.95 1.09 8.88
C MET A 65 27.39 0.62 8.61
N GLU A 66 28.38 1.50 8.72
CA GLU A 66 29.81 1.19 8.47
C GLU A 66 30.50 0.45 9.64
N GLY A 67 29.88 0.37 10.82
CA GLY A 67 30.47 -0.26 12.01
C GLY A 67 30.34 -1.78 12.07
N GLU A 68 29.50 -2.38 11.22
CA GLU A 68 29.18 -3.80 11.32
C GLU A 68 28.78 -4.38 9.95
N SER A 69 29.69 -4.37 8.98
CA SER A 69 29.61 -5.33 7.87
C SER A 69 30.96 -5.48 7.16
N SER A 70 31.76 -6.40 7.66
CA SER A 70 32.70 -7.10 6.80
C SER A 70 31.91 -8.17 6.04
N GLU A 71 31.33 -7.83 4.89
CA GLU A 71 30.88 -8.83 3.93
C GLU A 71 31.19 -8.40 2.49
N PRO A 72 31.51 -9.38 1.63
CA PRO A 72 32.11 -9.15 0.32
C PRO A 72 31.11 -8.60 -0.69
N GLU A 73 31.66 -7.91 -1.70
CA GLU A 73 30.95 -7.45 -2.88
C GLU A 73 30.23 -8.62 -3.56
N VAL A 74 28.92 -8.73 -3.33
CA VAL A 74 28.05 -9.57 -4.15
C VAL A 74 27.76 -8.76 -5.40
N SER A 75 28.58 -9.05 -6.42
CA SER A 75 28.30 -8.80 -7.81
C SER A 75 26.82 -9.07 -8.12
N GLU A 76 26.17 -8.15 -8.81
CA GLU A 76 24.93 -8.40 -9.56
C GLU A 76 25.20 -9.48 -10.62
N SER A 77 25.29 -10.72 -10.19
CA SER A 77 25.00 -11.86 -11.03
C SER A 77 23.48 -11.91 -11.14
N VAL A 78 22.99 -11.43 -12.28
CA VAL A 78 21.75 -11.93 -12.88
C VAL A 78 21.81 -13.45 -12.87
N GLU A 79 21.27 -14.08 -11.83
CA GLU A 79 21.02 -15.50 -11.83
C GLU A 79 19.81 -15.73 -12.74
N GLU A 80 20.10 -15.89 -14.03
CA GLU A 80 19.27 -16.75 -14.88
C GLU A 80 19.34 -18.16 -14.30
N THR A 81 18.51 -18.40 -13.29
CA THR A 81 18.20 -19.76 -12.84
C THR A 81 17.43 -20.43 -13.98
N ASN A 82 18.19 -21.09 -14.85
CA ASN A 82 17.71 -22.17 -15.68
C ASN A 82 17.24 -23.31 -14.76
N ASP A 83 16.07 -23.11 -14.15
CA ASP A 83 15.37 -24.15 -13.45
C ASP A 83 14.34 -24.72 -14.41
N ASN A 84 14.50 -26.00 -14.70
CA ASN A 84 13.54 -26.85 -15.41
C ASN A 84 12.28 -26.97 -14.54
N SER A 85 11.58 -25.85 -14.38
CA SER A 85 10.55 -25.63 -13.40
C SER A 85 9.20 -25.66 -14.09
N GLU A 86 8.25 -26.29 -13.41
CA GLU A 86 6.83 -26.37 -13.77
C GLU A 86 6.29 -25.07 -14.37
N PRO A 87 5.25 -25.13 -15.21
CA PRO A 87 4.72 -23.96 -15.90
C PRO A 87 4.38 -22.85 -14.89
N ARG A 88 5.24 -21.83 -14.78
CA ARG A 88 5.11 -20.74 -13.80
C ARG A 88 4.02 -19.79 -14.25
N GLY A 89 2.92 -19.77 -13.49
CA GLY A 89 1.86 -18.78 -13.64
C GLY A 89 2.37 -17.36 -13.36
N ALA A 90 1.81 -16.39 -14.08
CA ALA A 90 2.10 -14.97 -13.88
C ALA A 90 0.86 -14.11 -14.08
N ILE A 91 0.81 -13.00 -13.36
CA ILE A 91 -0.16 -11.93 -13.58
C ILE A 91 0.47 -10.89 -14.50
N TRP A 92 -0.19 -10.58 -15.61
CA TRP A 92 0.30 -9.62 -16.59
C TRP A 92 -0.27 -8.24 -16.30
N VAL A 93 0.61 -7.33 -15.87
CA VAL A 93 0.29 -5.94 -15.51
C VAL A 93 0.66 -5.02 -16.67
N PRO A 94 -0.22 -4.11 -17.12
CA PRO A 94 0.14 -3.12 -18.13
C PRO A 94 1.26 -2.17 -17.67
N SER A 95 2.21 -1.93 -18.56
CA SER A 95 3.30 -0.97 -18.38
C SER A 95 2.91 0.43 -18.82
N SER A 96 3.65 1.43 -18.34
CA SER A 96 3.62 2.79 -18.87
C SER A 96 4.03 2.86 -20.36
N ASN A 97 4.86 1.93 -20.83
CA ASN A 97 5.41 1.92 -22.19
C ASN A 97 4.54 1.18 -23.23
N GLY A 98 3.31 0.80 -22.90
CA GLY A 98 2.38 0.11 -23.82
C GLY A 98 2.60 -1.39 -23.97
N GLY A 99 3.45 -2.00 -23.13
CA GLY A 99 3.60 -3.46 -22.99
C GLY A 99 2.91 -3.99 -21.72
N GLU A 100 3.13 -5.27 -21.41
CA GLU A 100 2.74 -5.92 -20.15
C GLU A 100 4.01 -6.42 -19.41
N GLN A 101 4.02 -6.35 -18.09
CA GLN A 101 5.08 -6.91 -17.22
C GLN A 101 4.49 -8.09 -16.44
N PRO A 102 5.14 -9.26 -16.43
CA PRO A 102 4.69 -10.38 -15.62
C PRO A 102 5.10 -10.19 -14.15
N ILE A 103 4.17 -10.50 -13.25
CA ILE A 103 4.45 -10.75 -11.84
C ILE A 103 4.27 -12.25 -11.62
N HIS A 104 5.39 -12.96 -11.42
CA HIS A 104 5.38 -14.41 -11.27
C HIS A 104 4.88 -14.87 -9.89
N PHE A 105 4.24 -16.03 -9.88
CA PHE A 105 3.96 -16.77 -8.66
C PHE A 105 5.24 -17.36 -8.10
N GLU A 106 5.36 -17.28 -6.77
CA GLU A 106 6.47 -17.83 -6.00
C GLU A 106 5.92 -18.92 -5.06
N PHE A 107 6.81 -19.66 -4.38
CA PHE A 107 6.40 -20.69 -3.42
C PHE A 107 5.70 -20.10 -2.18
N GLU A 108 5.96 -18.82 -1.89
CA GLU A 108 5.37 -18.11 -0.77
C GLU A 108 4.16 -17.26 -1.19
N GLN A 109 3.29 -16.94 -0.22
CA GLN A 109 2.21 -16.01 -0.44
C GLN A 109 2.75 -14.60 -0.72
N LYS A 110 2.34 -14.02 -1.84
CA LYS A 110 2.77 -12.69 -2.26
C LYS A 110 1.59 -11.74 -2.35
N THR A 111 1.73 -10.57 -1.74
CA THR A 111 0.71 -9.51 -1.81
C THR A 111 0.99 -8.59 -2.97
N ILE A 112 -0.04 -8.26 -3.75
CA ILE A 112 0.00 -7.23 -4.77
C ILE A 112 -0.86 -6.06 -4.33
N GLY A 113 -0.37 -4.85 -4.50
CA GLY A 113 -1.09 -3.63 -4.22
C GLY A 113 -0.56 -2.44 -5.00
N ARG A 114 -0.81 -1.24 -4.47
CA ARG A 114 -0.55 0.01 -5.19
C ARG A 114 0.93 0.25 -5.55
N MET A 115 1.87 -0.35 -4.83
CA MET A 115 3.30 -0.18 -5.10
C MET A 115 3.71 -0.93 -6.37
N ASP A 116 3.20 -2.16 -6.53
CA ASP A 116 3.51 -3.06 -7.65
C ASP A 116 3.03 -2.51 -9.00
N ILE A 117 1.99 -1.67 -8.97
CA ILE A 117 1.41 -1.05 -10.17
C ILE A 117 1.61 0.48 -10.20
N SER A 118 2.52 1.00 -9.38
CA SER A 118 2.67 2.45 -9.17
C SER A 118 3.05 3.21 -10.44
N GLU A 119 3.87 2.61 -11.32
CA GLU A 119 4.22 3.20 -12.61
C GLU A 119 3.01 3.33 -13.54
N TYR A 120 2.16 2.29 -13.59
CA TYR A 120 0.92 2.32 -14.36
C TYR A 120 0.00 3.43 -13.86
N LEU A 121 -0.24 3.50 -12.55
CA LEU A 121 -1.11 4.51 -11.95
C LEU A 121 -0.64 5.93 -12.25
N LYS A 122 0.68 6.19 -12.17
CA LYS A 122 1.28 7.48 -12.54
C LYS A 122 1.08 7.80 -14.02
N SER A 123 1.30 6.82 -14.91
CA SER A 123 1.16 7.01 -16.36
C SER A 123 -0.27 7.37 -16.78
N GLN A 124 -1.27 6.84 -16.08
CA GLN A 124 -2.69 7.07 -16.36
C GLN A 124 -3.27 8.25 -15.54
N ASN A 125 -2.46 8.93 -14.72
CA ASN A 125 -2.89 9.98 -13.81
C ASN A 125 -4.05 9.54 -12.87
N ILE A 126 -3.98 8.30 -12.39
CA ILE A 126 -4.95 7.69 -11.47
C ILE A 126 -4.46 7.90 -10.03
N ASP A 127 -5.36 8.30 -9.13
CA ASP A 127 -5.05 8.43 -7.70
C ASP A 127 -4.62 7.07 -7.11
N PRO A 128 -3.37 6.94 -6.60
CA PRO A 128 -2.88 5.70 -6.01
C PRO A 128 -3.67 5.22 -4.79
N LEU A 129 -4.44 6.10 -4.14
CA LEU A 129 -5.30 5.72 -3.02
C LEU A 129 -6.53 4.92 -3.44
N GLN A 130 -6.84 4.84 -4.73
CA GLN A 130 -7.87 3.95 -5.27
C GLN A 130 -7.48 2.47 -5.18
N VAL A 131 -6.20 2.17 -4.94
CA VAL A 131 -5.68 0.81 -4.79
C VAL A 131 -5.08 0.66 -3.40
N SER A 132 -5.43 -0.43 -2.74
CA SER A 132 -4.95 -0.72 -1.40
C SER A 132 -3.44 -0.96 -1.42
N ARG A 133 -2.75 -0.66 -0.31
CA ARG A 133 -1.32 -1.01 -0.14
C ARG A 133 -1.06 -2.50 -0.38
N LYS A 134 -1.99 -3.33 0.09
CA LYS A 134 -2.13 -4.76 -0.20
C LYS A 134 -3.56 -4.95 -0.71
N GLN A 135 -3.71 -5.16 -2.01
CA GLN A 135 -5.00 -5.30 -2.68
C GLN A 135 -5.46 -6.76 -2.63
N PHE A 136 -4.61 -7.69 -3.01
CA PHE A 136 -4.88 -9.12 -2.87
C PHE A 136 -3.57 -9.87 -2.64
N THR A 137 -3.72 -11.11 -2.21
CA THR A 137 -2.63 -12.08 -2.08
C THR A 137 -2.82 -13.17 -3.12
N PHE A 138 -1.73 -13.62 -3.73
CA PHE A 138 -1.74 -14.83 -4.54
C PHE A 138 -0.73 -15.85 -4.02
N TYR A 139 -0.95 -17.13 -4.34
CA TYR A 139 -0.04 -18.22 -4.01
C TYR A 139 -0.32 -19.45 -4.88
N ILE A 140 0.62 -20.39 -4.86
CA ILE A 140 0.50 -21.71 -5.48
C ILE A 140 0.42 -22.78 -4.38
N GLU A 141 -0.51 -23.72 -4.52
CA GLU A 141 -0.69 -24.86 -3.61
C GLU A 141 -1.10 -26.08 -4.43
N ASP A 142 -0.40 -27.21 -4.27
CA ASP A 142 -0.63 -28.44 -5.04
C ASP A 142 -0.69 -28.25 -6.57
N GLY A 143 0.14 -27.34 -7.12
CA GLY A 143 0.18 -27.01 -8.54
C GLY A 143 -1.01 -26.17 -9.05
N LYS A 144 -1.88 -25.72 -8.15
CA LYS A 144 -3.02 -24.84 -8.44
C LYS A 144 -2.74 -23.42 -7.98
N TYR A 145 -3.30 -22.47 -8.70
CA TYR A 145 -3.11 -21.04 -8.47
C TYR A 145 -4.29 -20.47 -7.71
N TYR A 146 -4.02 -19.68 -6.68
CA TYR A 146 -5.06 -19.08 -5.85
C TYR A 146 -4.86 -17.57 -5.71
N ILE A 147 -5.99 -16.88 -5.61
CA ILE A 147 -6.07 -15.46 -5.24
C ILE A 147 -7.01 -15.28 -4.05
N VAL A 148 -6.65 -14.38 -3.14
CA VAL A 148 -7.43 -14.01 -1.97
C VAL A 148 -7.44 -12.48 -1.85
N ASP A 149 -8.62 -11.87 -1.86
CA ASP A 149 -8.80 -10.52 -1.33
C ASP A 149 -9.41 -10.60 0.06
N GLY A 150 -8.57 -10.70 1.09
CA GLY A 150 -9.03 -10.99 2.43
C GLY A 150 -7.89 -11.12 3.43
N THR A 151 -8.16 -11.78 4.55
CA THR A 151 -7.14 -12.05 5.55
C THR A 151 -6.34 -13.29 5.14
N THR A 152 -5.02 -13.15 5.08
CA THR A 152 -4.04 -14.20 4.78
C THR A 152 -2.87 -14.11 5.76
N SER A 153 -1.87 -14.98 5.63
CA SER A 153 -0.65 -14.91 6.45
C SER A 153 0.13 -13.61 6.24
N VAL A 154 -0.05 -12.97 5.08
CA VAL A 154 0.69 -11.76 4.65
C VAL A 154 -0.22 -10.53 4.51
N GLN A 155 -1.53 -10.66 4.69
CA GLN A 155 -2.51 -9.59 4.56
C GLN A 155 -3.50 -9.63 5.73
N GLU A 156 -3.56 -8.57 6.54
CA GLU A 156 -4.38 -8.56 7.77
C GLU A 156 -5.87 -8.36 7.49
N LYS A 157 -6.22 -7.66 6.41
CA LYS A 157 -7.60 -7.29 6.07
C LYS A 157 -7.85 -7.23 4.56
N PRO A 158 -9.11 -7.38 4.10
CA PRO A 158 -9.47 -7.20 2.70
C PRO A 158 -9.16 -5.80 2.17
N SER A 159 -9.13 -5.68 0.84
CA SER A 159 -8.98 -4.43 0.12
C SER A 159 -10.15 -3.47 0.36
N GLY A 160 -9.89 -2.16 0.23
CA GLY A 160 -10.92 -1.14 0.41
C GLY A 160 -11.88 -0.99 -0.76
N ASN A 161 -11.40 -1.18 -1.99
CA ASN A 161 -12.16 -0.94 -3.22
C ASN A 161 -12.46 -2.22 -4.00
N HIS A 162 -12.42 -3.36 -3.32
CA HIS A 162 -12.75 -4.68 -3.84
C HIS A 162 -11.81 -5.21 -4.93
N THR A 163 -11.84 -6.52 -5.11
CA THR A 163 -11.17 -7.21 -6.21
C THR A 163 -12.17 -8.15 -6.85
N THR A 164 -12.19 -8.19 -8.18
CA THR A 164 -13.07 -9.10 -8.92
C THR A 164 -12.25 -10.06 -9.77
N VAL A 165 -12.76 -11.29 -9.94
CA VAL A 165 -12.24 -12.27 -10.88
C VAL A 165 -13.36 -12.60 -11.87
N ASN A 166 -13.12 -12.37 -13.16
CA ASN A 166 -14.10 -12.51 -14.22
C ASN A 166 -15.41 -11.75 -13.93
N GLY A 167 -15.31 -10.57 -13.30
CA GLY A 167 -16.44 -9.72 -12.93
C GLY A 167 -17.18 -10.14 -11.66
N LYS A 168 -16.78 -11.23 -10.99
CA LYS A 168 -17.32 -11.64 -9.69
C LYS A 168 -16.43 -11.07 -8.58
N ASP A 169 -17.03 -10.29 -7.67
CA ASP A 169 -16.35 -9.82 -6.45
C ASP A 169 -15.87 -11.03 -5.62
N ILE A 170 -14.64 -10.97 -5.11
CA ILE A 170 -14.00 -12.01 -4.27
C ILE A 170 -13.62 -11.48 -2.88
N THR A 171 -13.89 -10.21 -2.58
CA THR A 171 -13.52 -9.58 -1.31
C THR A 171 -14.16 -10.28 -0.12
N GLY A 172 -13.31 -10.77 0.80
CA GLY A 172 -13.70 -11.51 1.99
C GLY A 172 -14.26 -12.91 1.73
N GLN A 173 -14.20 -13.43 0.50
CA GLN A 173 -14.78 -14.75 0.15
C GLN A 173 -13.81 -15.92 0.35
N GLY A 174 -12.56 -15.63 0.74
CA GLY A 174 -11.49 -16.63 0.87
C GLY A 174 -10.75 -16.87 -0.44
N ALA A 175 -10.10 -18.03 -0.54
CA ALA A 175 -9.29 -18.40 -1.69
C ALA A 175 -10.14 -18.80 -2.88
N ILE A 176 -9.82 -18.23 -4.03
CA ILE A 176 -10.43 -18.52 -5.33
C ILE A 176 -9.35 -19.11 -6.23
N GLU A 177 -9.64 -20.27 -6.82
CA GLU A 177 -8.76 -20.92 -7.80
C GLU A 177 -8.76 -20.12 -9.12
N LEU A 178 -7.59 -19.85 -9.65
CA LEU A 178 -7.36 -19.14 -10.91
C LEU A 178 -7.06 -20.12 -12.05
N ASN A 179 -7.62 -19.82 -13.22
CA ASN A 179 -7.38 -20.53 -14.46
C ASN A 179 -6.72 -19.59 -15.48
N SER A 180 -5.83 -20.13 -16.32
CA SER A 180 -5.15 -19.34 -17.36
C SER A 180 -6.18 -18.63 -18.24
N GLY A 181 -6.03 -17.30 -18.38
CA GLY A 181 -6.96 -16.42 -19.08
C GLY A 181 -7.92 -15.66 -18.16
N ASP A 182 -7.96 -15.97 -16.86
CA ASP A 182 -8.80 -15.25 -15.90
C ASP A 182 -8.42 -13.78 -15.82
N LYS A 183 -9.45 -12.92 -15.84
CA LYS A 183 -9.32 -11.47 -15.71
C LYS A 183 -9.53 -11.07 -14.26
N ILE A 184 -8.55 -10.37 -13.70
CA ILE A 184 -8.58 -9.90 -12.32
C ILE A 184 -8.69 -8.38 -12.38
N SER A 185 -9.76 -7.82 -11.81
CA SER A 185 -9.91 -6.38 -11.67
C SER A 185 -9.39 -5.94 -10.31
N MET A 186 -8.37 -5.09 -10.33
CA MET A 186 -7.82 -4.44 -9.16
C MET A 186 -8.60 -3.16 -8.91
N SER A 187 -9.53 -3.18 -7.96
CA SER A 187 -10.45 -2.05 -7.74
C SER A 187 -11.24 -1.74 -9.02
N THR A 188 -11.55 -0.48 -9.30
CA THR A 188 -12.21 -0.02 -10.53
C THR A 188 -11.22 0.59 -11.53
N VAL A 189 -9.91 0.36 -11.36
CA VAL A 189 -8.87 1.13 -12.05
C VAL A 189 -8.05 0.34 -13.05
N LEU A 190 -7.86 -0.96 -12.82
CA LEU A 190 -6.95 -1.77 -13.63
C LEU A 190 -7.45 -3.20 -13.73
N ASP A 191 -7.50 -3.71 -14.96
CA ASP A 191 -7.68 -5.13 -15.24
C ASP A 191 -6.35 -5.76 -15.60
N VAL A 192 -6.03 -6.87 -14.95
CA VAL A 192 -4.84 -7.71 -15.22
C VAL A 192 -5.29 -9.11 -15.62
N THR A 193 -4.44 -9.84 -16.35
CA THR A 193 -4.76 -11.20 -16.79
C THR A 193 -3.80 -12.20 -16.17
N PHE A 194 -4.33 -13.28 -15.59
CA PHE A 194 -3.54 -14.42 -15.17
C PHE A 194 -3.25 -15.33 -16.37
N ARG A 195 -2.00 -15.74 -16.57
CA ARG A 195 -1.61 -16.69 -17.62
C ARG A 195 -0.59 -17.69 -17.07
N VAL A 196 -0.74 -18.94 -17.50
CA VAL A 196 0.22 -20.02 -17.25
C VAL A 196 1.08 -20.19 -18.51
N SER A 197 2.41 -20.28 -18.34
CA SER A 197 3.39 -20.42 -19.44
C SER A 197 3.54 -21.86 -19.89
#